data_AF-A0AAN9XY36-F1
#
_entry.id   AF-A0AAN9XY36-F1
#
_cell.length_a   1.000
_cell.length_b   1.000
_cell.length_c   1.000
_cell.angle_alpha   90.00
_cell.angle_beta   90.00
_cell.angle_gamma   90.00
#
_symmetry.space_group_name_H-M   'P 1'
#
loop_
_entity.id
_entity.type
_entity.pdbx_description
1 polymer ?
#
loop_
_entity_poly.entity_id
_entity_poly.type
_entity_poly.pdbx_seq_one_letter_code
_entity_poly.pdbx_strand_id
1 'polypeptide(L)'
;MEAPAEYGGSEFNFMTTILAIEEIAKVDAAVAALVDIHNTLVVRFFKIMGNEAQKQKYLNILSTQGAGSYCLSEPGSGSDAFSLKTTAKLEGDKYVLNGTKMWISNSDIAKVFIVMANAAPEKGYKGITCFIVDGGNPGLTIAKKEDKLGIKASGTCVLHFDNCEIPKENVIGEVGQGYKYAIQYLNEGRIGIGAQMIGLAQGALDATIPYMFERKQFNQQLYSFQAVQHQVSRLVTELESARLLVYNAARLVDAKKPIIKEAAMAKYYSSEVAGKVTSQCIDLMGGVGFTTDYPHEKYYRDAKIGTIYEGTTNMMLHTISKMIQKEYEH
;
A
#
# COMPACT_ATOMS: atom_id res chain seq x y z
N MET A 1 8.64 11.17 -5.39
CA MET A 1 8.32 12.33 -4.53
C MET A 1 9.38 12.54 -3.45
N GLU A 2 9.62 11.55 -2.58
CA GLU A 2 10.52 11.72 -1.41
C GLU A 2 12.02 11.58 -1.70
N ALA A 3 12.39 11.15 -2.91
CA ALA A 3 13.78 10.99 -3.31
C ALA A 3 14.52 12.36 -3.24
N PRO A 4 15.82 12.36 -2.87
CA PRO A 4 16.69 13.53 -2.96
C PRO A 4 16.73 14.13 -4.37
N ALA A 5 16.93 15.45 -4.47
CA ALA A 5 16.94 16.16 -5.76
C ALA A 5 18.12 15.73 -6.63
N GLU A 6 19.25 15.36 -6.03
CA GLU A 6 20.43 14.82 -6.72
C GLU A 6 20.14 13.50 -7.47
N TYR A 7 19.07 12.78 -7.10
CA TYR A 7 18.61 11.57 -7.78
C TYR A 7 17.35 11.80 -8.62
N GLY A 8 17.08 13.05 -9.01
CA GLY A 8 15.90 13.45 -9.80
C GLY A 8 14.58 13.51 -9.02
N GLY A 9 14.64 13.45 -7.68
CA GLY A 9 13.47 13.56 -6.81
C GLY A 9 13.04 14.99 -6.52
N SER A 10 11.95 15.14 -5.75
CA SER A 10 11.38 16.45 -5.38
C SER A 10 11.58 16.81 -3.91
N GLU A 11 12.21 15.93 -3.13
CA GLU A 11 12.53 16.15 -1.70
C GLU A 11 11.34 16.48 -0.80
N PHE A 12 10.14 16.08 -1.21
CA PHE A 12 8.96 16.29 -0.40
C PHE A 12 9.01 15.47 0.90
N ASN A 13 8.40 16.03 1.95
CA ASN A 13 8.24 15.32 3.22
C ASN A 13 7.15 14.25 3.12
N PHE A 14 7.05 13.40 4.16
CA PHE A 14 6.12 12.28 4.13
C PHE A 14 4.66 12.75 4.07
N MET A 15 4.31 13.80 4.81
CA MET A 15 2.96 14.39 4.75
C MET A 15 2.56 14.78 3.32
N THR A 16 3.45 15.37 2.53
CA THR A 16 3.15 15.76 1.14
C THR A 16 2.85 14.53 0.26
N THR A 17 3.58 13.42 0.45
CA THR A 17 3.27 12.15 -0.22
C THR A 17 1.88 11.65 0.16
N ILE A 18 1.53 11.68 1.45
CA ILE A 18 0.21 11.26 1.96
C ILE A 18 -0.92 12.11 1.37
N LEU A 19 -0.75 13.43 1.30
CA LEU A 19 -1.74 14.32 0.67
C LEU A 19 -1.92 14.01 -0.82
N ALA A 20 -0.83 13.78 -1.56
CA ALA A 20 -0.91 13.43 -2.97
C ALA A 20 -1.64 12.08 -3.19
N ILE A 21 -1.39 11.08 -2.34
CA ILE A 21 -2.09 9.79 -2.41
C ILE A 21 -3.60 9.99 -2.17
N GLU A 22 -3.99 10.77 -1.16
CA GLU A 22 -5.40 11.09 -0.90
C GLU A 22 -6.06 11.78 -2.09
N GLU A 23 -5.45 12.86 -2.60
CA GLU A 23 -6.03 13.64 -3.71
C GLU A 23 -6.16 12.81 -5.00
N ILE A 24 -5.20 11.94 -5.29
CA ILE A 24 -5.29 11.02 -6.45
C ILE A 24 -6.39 9.98 -6.22
N ALA A 25 -6.50 9.45 -4.99
CA ALA A 25 -7.48 8.41 -4.67
C ALA A 25 -8.93 8.91 -4.70
N LYS A 26 -9.16 10.22 -4.53
CA LYS A 26 -10.47 10.86 -4.78
C LYS A 26 -10.99 10.64 -6.20
N VAL A 27 -10.12 10.30 -7.15
CA VAL A 27 -10.49 10.04 -8.54
C VAL A 27 -10.24 8.59 -8.91
N ASP A 28 -9.02 8.07 -8.67
CA ASP A 28 -8.70 6.67 -8.96
C ASP A 28 -7.78 6.03 -7.93
N ALA A 29 -8.38 5.18 -7.09
CA ALA A 29 -7.68 4.38 -6.10
C ALA A 29 -6.58 3.49 -6.72
N ALA A 30 -6.71 2.99 -7.96
CA ALA A 30 -5.69 2.15 -8.57
C ALA A 30 -4.40 2.93 -8.88
N VAL A 31 -4.54 4.18 -9.31
CA VAL A 31 -3.40 5.10 -9.55
C VAL A 31 -2.78 5.53 -8.23
N ALA A 32 -3.60 5.82 -7.22
CA ALA A 32 -3.11 6.14 -5.88
C ALA A 32 -2.28 5.00 -5.28
N ALA A 33 -2.67 3.73 -5.47
CA ALA A 33 -1.89 2.57 -5.02
C ALA A 33 -0.52 2.49 -5.70
N LEU A 34 -0.43 2.84 -7.00
CA LEU A 34 0.86 2.91 -7.70
C LEU A 34 1.77 3.96 -7.05
N VAL A 35 1.24 5.16 -6.81
CA VAL A 35 1.98 6.28 -6.19
C VAL A 35 2.42 5.93 -4.78
N ASP A 36 1.53 5.33 -3.99
CA ASP A 36 1.82 4.87 -2.64
C ASP A 36 2.99 3.88 -2.62
N ILE A 37 2.81 2.72 -3.24
CA ILE A 37 3.80 1.63 -3.22
C ILE A 37 5.15 2.11 -3.75
N HIS A 38 5.15 2.90 -4.82
CA HIS A 38 6.38 3.43 -5.37
C HIS A 38 7.10 4.36 -4.37
N ASN A 39 6.38 5.24 -3.68
CA ASN A 39 7.01 6.23 -2.79
C ASN A 39 7.28 5.66 -1.39
N THR A 40 6.26 5.13 -0.72
CA THR A 40 6.29 4.77 0.71
C THR A 40 7.00 3.44 0.96
N LEU A 41 6.96 2.51 0.00
CA LEU A 41 7.63 1.20 0.11
C LEU A 41 8.93 1.11 -0.67
N VAL A 42 9.03 1.65 -1.89
CA VAL A 42 10.21 1.44 -2.73
C VAL A 42 11.23 2.57 -2.60
N VAL A 43 10.88 3.79 -3.02
CA VAL A 43 11.78 4.95 -2.98
C VAL A 43 12.28 5.19 -1.57
N ARG A 44 11.39 5.12 -0.59
CA ARG A 44 11.74 5.33 0.82
C ARG A 44 12.69 4.25 1.36
N PHE A 45 12.49 2.99 0.97
CA PHE A 45 13.40 1.90 1.35
C PHE A 45 14.81 2.14 0.80
N PHE A 46 14.96 2.56 -0.45
CA PHE A 46 16.27 2.93 -1.01
C PHE A 46 16.87 4.17 -0.33
N LYS A 47 16.06 5.19 -0.07
CA LYS A 47 16.51 6.43 0.58
C LYS A 47 17.13 6.16 1.95
N ILE A 48 16.57 5.22 2.71
CA ILE A 48 17.00 4.94 4.09
C ILE A 48 18.03 3.81 4.16
N MET A 49 17.82 2.71 3.42
CA MET A 49 18.63 1.50 3.54
C MET A 49 19.69 1.33 2.46
N GLY A 50 19.55 2.01 1.33
CA GLY A 50 20.50 1.89 0.23
C GLY A 50 21.87 2.44 0.63
N ASN A 51 22.94 1.77 0.20
CA ASN A 51 24.26 2.40 0.18
C ASN A 51 24.34 3.44 -0.97
N GLU A 52 25.39 4.26 -1.01
CA GLU A 52 25.50 5.34 -2.01
C GLU A 52 25.47 4.84 -3.46
N ALA A 53 26.11 3.71 -3.76
CA ALA A 53 26.07 3.13 -5.10
C ALA A 53 24.65 2.66 -5.49
N GLN A 54 23.93 2.04 -4.55
CA GLN A 54 22.53 1.64 -4.73
C GLN A 54 21.62 2.85 -4.89
N LYS A 55 21.77 3.89 -4.06
CA LYS A 55 20.99 5.13 -4.19
C LYS A 55 21.22 5.77 -5.56
N GLN A 56 22.47 5.94 -5.97
CA GLN A 56 22.83 6.52 -7.27
C GLN A 56 22.23 5.73 -8.43
N LYS A 57 22.27 4.39 -8.41
CA LYS A 57 21.68 3.59 -9.50
C LYS A 57 20.15 3.62 -9.45
N TYR A 58 19.57 3.24 -8.32
CA TYR A 58 18.15 2.88 -8.25
C TYR A 58 17.23 4.07 -8.02
N LEU A 59 17.62 5.08 -7.24
CA LEU A 59 16.78 6.27 -7.08
C LEU A 59 16.67 7.06 -8.39
N ASN A 60 17.73 7.12 -9.20
CA ASN A 60 17.65 7.72 -10.53
C ASN A 60 16.65 6.99 -11.44
N ILE A 61 16.68 5.65 -11.48
CA ILE A 61 15.72 4.85 -12.24
C ILE A 61 14.29 5.10 -11.74
N LEU A 62 14.09 5.07 -10.43
CA LEU A 62 12.77 5.23 -9.81
C LEU A 62 12.21 6.65 -10.02
N SER A 63 13.05 7.68 -10.04
CA SER A 63 12.60 9.06 -10.27
C SER A 63 12.30 9.38 -11.73
N THR A 64 12.88 8.64 -12.70
CA THR A 64 12.88 9.08 -14.12
C THR A 64 12.43 8.04 -15.14
N GLN A 65 12.53 6.74 -14.86
CA GLN A 65 12.39 5.69 -15.88
C GLN A 65 11.25 4.71 -15.61
N GLY A 66 10.87 4.47 -14.35
CA GLY A 66 9.75 3.57 -14.08
C GLY A 66 9.48 3.27 -12.63
N ALA A 67 8.42 2.50 -12.42
CA ALA A 67 7.94 2.14 -11.10
C ALA A 67 8.82 1.07 -10.44
N GLY A 68 8.56 0.83 -9.17
CA GLY A 68 9.15 -0.26 -8.42
C GLY A 68 8.08 -1.11 -7.76
N SER A 69 8.47 -2.33 -7.40
CA SER A 69 7.61 -3.30 -6.72
C SER A 69 8.26 -3.80 -5.43
N TYR A 70 7.41 -4.08 -4.45
CA TYR A 70 7.79 -4.62 -3.15
C TYR A 70 7.28 -6.06 -3.02
N CYS A 71 8.20 -7.01 -2.83
CA CYS A 71 7.94 -8.44 -3.05
C CYS A 71 8.17 -9.26 -1.78
N LEU A 72 7.13 -9.30 -0.92
CA LEU A 72 7.16 -10.05 0.33
C LEU A 72 6.34 -11.35 0.25
N SER A 73 5.05 -11.21 -0.04
CA SER A 73 4.05 -12.26 0.05
C SER A 73 4.27 -13.40 -0.93
N GLU A 74 3.87 -14.61 -0.52
CA GLU A 74 3.90 -15.83 -1.32
C GLU A 74 2.55 -16.55 -1.18
N PRO A 75 2.25 -17.56 -2.04
CA PRO A 75 1.00 -18.31 -1.92
C PRO A 75 0.76 -18.91 -0.52
N GLY A 76 1.84 -19.33 0.15
CA GLY A 76 1.79 -19.89 1.50
C GLY A 76 2.08 -18.89 2.64
N SER A 77 2.46 -17.64 2.33
CA SER A 77 2.91 -16.66 3.33
C SER A 77 2.33 -15.27 3.07
N GLY A 78 1.12 -15.02 3.61
CA GLY A 78 0.44 -13.73 3.57
C GLY A 78 0.56 -12.99 4.90
N SER A 79 -0.39 -13.21 5.82
CA SER A 79 -0.33 -12.63 7.18
C SER A 79 0.84 -13.17 7.99
N ASP A 80 1.18 -14.46 7.81
CA ASP A 80 2.44 -15.03 8.30
C ASP A 80 3.58 -14.76 7.30
N ALA A 81 3.90 -13.48 7.13
CA ALA A 81 4.79 -13.00 6.07
C ALA A 81 6.22 -13.58 6.13
N PHE A 82 6.65 -14.07 7.31
CA PHE A 82 8.01 -14.57 7.52
C PHE A 82 8.15 -16.09 7.38
N SER A 83 7.07 -16.78 7.04
CA SER A 83 7.09 -18.19 6.64
C SER A 83 7.47 -18.43 5.17
N LEU A 84 7.93 -17.36 4.48
CA LEU A 84 8.31 -17.36 3.07
C LEU A 84 9.30 -18.49 2.71
N LYS A 85 9.14 -19.04 1.51
CA LYS A 85 9.85 -20.18 0.96
C LYS A 85 10.80 -19.83 -0.18
N THR A 86 10.71 -18.63 -0.76
CA THR A 86 11.71 -18.17 -1.74
C THR A 86 13.09 -18.17 -1.09
N THR A 87 14.04 -18.89 -1.69
CA THR A 87 15.41 -19.03 -1.19
C THR A 87 16.40 -18.18 -1.97
N ALA A 88 17.51 -17.82 -1.36
CA ALA A 88 18.64 -17.17 -2.01
C ALA A 88 19.95 -17.87 -1.60
N LYS A 89 20.56 -18.64 -2.49
CA LYS A 89 21.81 -19.36 -2.19
C LYS A 89 23.01 -18.57 -2.69
N LEU A 90 24.01 -18.35 -1.83
CA LEU A 90 25.27 -17.70 -2.24
C LEU A 90 26.11 -18.69 -3.07
N GLU A 91 26.45 -18.30 -4.30
CA GLU A 91 27.31 -19.03 -5.23
C GLU A 91 28.35 -18.07 -5.79
N GLY A 92 29.60 -18.19 -5.30
CA GLY A 92 30.67 -17.25 -5.65
C GLY A 92 30.37 -15.82 -5.17
N ASP A 93 30.23 -14.90 -6.10
CA ASP A 93 29.94 -13.48 -5.89
C ASP A 93 28.46 -13.11 -6.15
N LYS A 94 27.58 -14.10 -6.33
CA LYS A 94 26.15 -13.90 -6.59
C LYS A 94 25.26 -14.73 -5.67
N TYR A 95 24.02 -14.30 -5.51
CA TYR A 95 22.94 -15.10 -4.95
C TYR A 95 22.06 -15.65 -6.06
N VAL A 96 21.71 -16.93 -5.97
CA VAL A 96 20.76 -17.57 -6.87
C VAL A 96 19.41 -17.67 -6.18
N LEU A 97 18.43 -16.93 -6.68
CA LEU A 97 17.07 -16.89 -6.16
C LEU A 97 16.20 -17.95 -6.84
N ASN A 98 15.46 -18.70 -6.03
CA ASN A 98 14.48 -19.69 -6.47
C ASN A 98 13.21 -19.58 -5.63
N GLY A 99 12.04 -19.51 -6.26
CA GLY A 99 10.76 -19.45 -5.56
C GLY A 99 9.67 -18.71 -6.31
N THR A 100 8.66 -18.27 -5.56
CA THR A 100 7.49 -17.59 -6.12
C THR A 100 6.98 -16.53 -5.16
N LYS A 101 6.73 -15.34 -5.69
CA LYS A 101 6.04 -14.25 -4.99
C LYS A 101 4.64 -14.07 -5.56
N MET A 102 3.70 -13.72 -4.69
CA MET A 102 2.28 -13.61 -5.01
C MET A 102 1.77 -12.23 -4.62
N TRP A 103 0.80 -11.71 -5.38
CA TRP A 103 0.14 -10.43 -5.11
C TRP A 103 1.05 -9.21 -5.30
N ILE A 104 1.99 -9.25 -6.25
CA ILE A 104 2.97 -8.17 -6.39
C ILE A 104 2.40 -7.04 -7.24
N SER A 105 2.07 -5.94 -6.59
CA SER A 105 1.59 -4.71 -7.23
C SER A 105 2.70 -3.99 -8.02
N ASN A 106 2.30 -3.28 -9.07
CA ASN A 106 3.14 -2.58 -10.05
C ASN A 106 4.08 -3.51 -10.86
N SER A 107 4.01 -4.83 -10.67
CA SER A 107 4.98 -5.77 -11.23
C SER A 107 5.01 -5.78 -12.75
N ASP A 108 3.87 -5.52 -13.40
CA ASP A 108 3.74 -5.43 -14.85
C ASP A 108 4.51 -4.25 -15.48
N ILE A 109 4.81 -3.22 -14.69
CA ILE A 109 5.49 -2.01 -15.16
C ILE A 109 6.80 -1.73 -14.40
N ALA A 110 7.13 -2.51 -13.38
CA ALA A 110 8.25 -2.25 -12.50
C ALA A 110 9.61 -2.48 -13.19
N LYS A 111 10.52 -1.55 -12.95
CA LYS A 111 11.93 -1.62 -13.37
C LYS A 111 12.83 -2.16 -12.26
N VAL A 112 12.37 -2.08 -11.01
CA VAL A 112 13.13 -2.48 -9.83
C VAL A 112 12.21 -3.24 -8.89
N PHE A 113 12.65 -4.41 -8.43
CA PHE A 113 11.94 -5.24 -7.47
C PHE A 113 12.76 -5.34 -6.18
N ILE A 114 12.15 -4.97 -5.05
CA ILE A 114 12.69 -5.24 -3.71
C ILE A 114 12.14 -6.60 -3.27
N VAL A 115 12.97 -7.62 -3.21
CA VAL A 115 12.57 -9.01 -2.99
C VAL A 115 13.09 -9.52 -1.65
N MET A 116 12.17 -10.02 -0.82
CA MET A 116 12.53 -10.74 0.41
C MET A 116 12.68 -12.23 0.10
N ALA A 117 13.89 -12.76 0.27
CA ALA A 117 14.19 -14.18 0.11
C ALA A 117 15.02 -14.70 1.29
N ASN A 118 14.91 -15.99 1.60
CA ASN A 118 15.63 -16.59 2.72
C ASN A 118 17.02 -17.07 2.28
N ALA A 119 18.05 -16.39 2.77
CA ALA A 119 19.45 -16.73 2.49
C ALA A 119 20.06 -17.74 3.48
N ALA A 120 19.32 -18.07 4.54
CA ALA A 120 19.71 -19.03 5.56
C ALA A 120 18.45 -19.72 6.13
N PRO A 121 17.78 -20.62 5.36
CA PRO A 121 16.52 -21.25 5.76
C PRO A 121 16.56 -21.94 7.13
N GLU A 122 17.72 -22.47 7.50
CA GLU A 122 17.97 -23.11 8.80
C GLU A 122 17.84 -22.15 9.99
N LYS A 123 17.93 -20.83 9.76
CA LYS A 123 17.74 -19.77 10.76
C LYS A 123 16.30 -19.24 10.79
N GLY A 124 15.38 -19.83 10.04
CA GLY A 124 13.99 -19.39 9.93
C GLY A 124 13.89 -17.95 9.45
N TYR A 125 13.05 -17.12 10.10
CA TYR A 125 12.87 -15.72 9.72
C TYR A 125 14.15 -14.87 9.81
N LYS A 126 15.13 -15.28 10.63
CA LYS A 126 16.43 -14.59 10.77
C LYS A 126 17.37 -14.86 9.58
N GLY A 127 16.98 -15.69 8.62
CA GLY A 127 17.68 -15.84 7.34
C GLY A 127 17.12 -14.95 6.22
N ILE A 128 15.97 -14.30 6.43
CA ILE A 128 15.35 -13.44 5.43
C ILE A 128 16.25 -12.24 5.14
N THR A 129 16.53 -12.03 3.86
CA THR A 129 17.41 -10.99 3.32
C THR A 129 16.68 -10.23 2.23
N CYS A 130 17.02 -8.95 2.07
CA CYS A 130 16.41 -8.07 1.09
C CYS A 130 17.33 -7.95 -0.14
N PHE A 131 16.79 -8.20 -1.33
CA PHE A 131 17.52 -8.21 -2.59
C PHE A 131 16.91 -7.20 -3.56
N ILE A 132 17.76 -6.57 -4.36
CA ILE A 132 17.35 -5.77 -5.52
C ILE A 132 17.41 -6.66 -6.74
N VAL A 133 16.28 -6.79 -7.44
CA VAL A 133 16.20 -7.52 -8.70
C VAL A 133 15.80 -6.54 -9.80
N ASP A 134 16.63 -6.44 -10.83
CA ASP A 134 16.36 -5.60 -12.00
C ASP A 134 15.20 -6.19 -12.82
N GLY A 135 14.33 -5.32 -13.35
CA GLY A 135 13.26 -5.76 -14.24
C GLY A 135 13.82 -6.41 -15.51
N GLY A 136 13.39 -7.62 -15.80
CA GLY A 136 13.90 -8.42 -16.92
C GLY A 136 15.19 -9.19 -16.61
N ASN A 137 15.63 -9.26 -15.35
CA ASN A 137 16.77 -10.09 -14.97
C ASN A 137 16.54 -11.56 -15.39
N PRO A 138 17.52 -12.25 -15.99
CA PRO A 138 17.39 -13.66 -16.32
C PRO A 138 16.97 -14.50 -15.10
N GLY A 139 16.01 -15.40 -15.31
CA GLY A 139 15.42 -16.20 -14.24
C GLY A 139 14.26 -15.52 -13.49
N LEU A 140 13.97 -14.23 -13.73
CA LEU A 140 12.72 -13.59 -13.28
C LEU A 140 11.66 -13.67 -14.39
N THR A 141 10.53 -14.32 -14.08
CA THR A 141 9.34 -14.33 -14.93
C THR A 141 8.17 -13.65 -14.21
N ILE A 142 7.50 -12.74 -14.92
CA ILE A 142 6.30 -12.05 -14.43
C ILE A 142 5.10 -12.73 -15.08
N ALA A 143 4.22 -13.32 -14.28
CA ALA A 143 3.02 -13.98 -14.78
C ALA A 143 1.98 -12.94 -15.28
N LYS A 144 0.89 -13.43 -15.85
CA LYS A 144 -0.23 -12.57 -16.24
C LYS A 144 -0.82 -11.84 -15.02
N LYS A 145 -1.43 -10.68 -15.27
CA LYS A 145 -2.15 -9.92 -14.25
C LYS A 145 -3.32 -10.72 -13.69
N GLU A 146 -3.53 -10.59 -12.38
CA GLU A 146 -4.70 -11.12 -11.68
C GLU A 146 -5.99 -10.39 -12.10
N ASP A 147 -7.08 -11.14 -12.28
CA ASP A 147 -8.42 -10.58 -12.41
C ASP A 147 -9.00 -10.32 -11.02
N LYS A 148 -9.28 -9.05 -10.71
CA LYS A 148 -9.57 -8.58 -9.35
C LYS A 148 -10.93 -7.89 -9.29
N LEU A 149 -11.54 -7.89 -8.10
CA LEU A 149 -12.78 -7.16 -7.83
C LEU A 149 -12.64 -5.65 -8.11
N GLY A 150 -11.64 -5.01 -7.49
CA GLY A 150 -11.35 -3.59 -7.57
C GLY A 150 -9.88 -3.33 -7.86
N ILE A 151 -9.51 -2.05 -7.90
CA ILE A 151 -8.18 -1.54 -8.25
C ILE A 151 -7.61 -2.19 -9.51
N LYS A 152 -8.48 -2.45 -10.50
CA LYS A 152 -8.20 -3.29 -11.68
C LYS A 152 -7.06 -2.75 -12.54
N ALA A 153 -6.87 -1.42 -12.56
CA ALA A 153 -5.78 -0.79 -13.33
C ALA A 153 -4.39 -1.00 -12.70
N SER A 154 -4.31 -1.32 -11.39
CA SER A 154 -3.05 -1.69 -10.75
C SER A 154 -2.67 -3.11 -11.17
N GLY A 155 -1.53 -3.27 -11.83
CA GLY A 155 -1.02 -4.58 -12.19
C GLY A 155 -0.57 -5.36 -10.98
N THR A 156 -1.22 -6.50 -10.74
CA THR A 156 -0.91 -7.42 -9.66
C THR A 156 -0.59 -8.76 -10.28
N CYS A 157 0.64 -9.24 -10.13
CA CYS A 157 1.09 -10.47 -10.79
C CYS A 157 1.79 -11.40 -9.81
N VAL A 158 1.91 -12.65 -10.23
CA VAL A 158 2.81 -13.64 -9.64
C VAL A 158 4.20 -13.44 -10.22
N LEU A 159 5.24 -13.53 -9.39
CA LEU A 159 6.63 -13.54 -9.86
C LEU A 159 7.21 -14.93 -9.62
N HIS A 160 7.87 -15.49 -10.63
CA HIS A 160 8.64 -16.72 -10.52
C HIS A 160 10.13 -16.41 -10.63
N PHE A 161 10.90 -17.00 -9.72
CA PHE A 161 12.35 -16.95 -9.73
C PHE A 161 12.84 -18.37 -9.99
N ASP A 162 13.49 -18.59 -11.13
CA ASP A 162 14.13 -19.85 -11.51
C ASP A 162 15.60 -19.56 -11.82
N ASN A 163 16.47 -19.96 -10.90
CA ASN A 163 17.90 -19.71 -10.95
C ASN A 163 18.25 -18.24 -11.28
N CYS A 164 17.52 -17.32 -10.65
CA CYS A 164 17.66 -15.89 -10.87
C CYS A 164 18.92 -15.38 -10.16
N GLU A 165 19.98 -15.10 -10.93
CA GLU A 165 21.27 -14.66 -10.40
C GLU A 165 21.25 -13.16 -10.05
N ILE A 166 21.59 -12.86 -8.79
CA ILE A 166 21.61 -11.51 -8.22
C ILE A 166 23.02 -11.21 -7.70
N PRO A 167 23.68 -10.14 -8.15
CA PRO A 167 25.00 -9.76 -7.63
C PRO A 167 24.98 -9.55 -6.11
N LYS A 168 26.06 -9.87 -5.41
CA LYS A 168 26.14 -9.73 -3.94
C LYS A 168 25.93 -8.28 -3.49
N GLU A 169 26.34 -7.30 -4.30
CA GLU A 169 26.12 -5.86 -4.07
C GLU A 169 24.65 -5.43 -4.18
N ASN A 170 23.77 -6.29 -4.71
CA ASN A 170 22.33 -6.05 -4.75
C ASN A 170 21.62 -6.48 -3.46
N VAL A 171 22.34 -6.93 -2.42
CA VAL A 171 21.79 -7.07 -1.07
C VAL A 171 21.62 -5.67 -0.46
N ILE A 172 20.43 -5.35 0.03
CA ILE A 172 20.20 -4.11 0.79
C ILE A 172 20.33 -4.38 2.29
N GLY A 173 21.17 -3.57 2.95
CA GLY A 173 21.47 -3.73 4.37
C GLY A 173 22.24 -5.01 4.65
N GLU A 174 21.93 -5.66 5.77
CA GLU A 174 22.63 -6.87 6.22
C GLU A 174 21.89 -8.16 5.88
N VAL A 175 22.65 -9.20 5.53
CA VAL A 175 22.13 -10.56 5.35
C VAL A 175 21.44 -11.03 6.64
N GLY A 176 20.22 -11.56 6.50
CA GLY A 176 19.41 -12.06 7.61
C GLY A 176 18.63 -10.99 8.39
N GLN A 177 18.76 -9.70 8.03
CA GLN A 177 18.00 -8.61 8.67
C GLN A 177 16.78 -8.16 7.84
N GLY A 178 16.50 -8.81 6.71
CA GLY A 178 15.42 -8.45 5.79
C GLY A 178 14.03 -8.43 6.45
N TYR A 179 13.76 -9.31 7.42
CA TYR A 179 12.48 -9.31 8.15
C TYR A 179 12.26 -8.02 8.97
N LYS A 180 13.33 -7.45 9.56
CA LYS A 180 13.24 -6.20 10.32
C LYS A 180 12.95 -5.03 9.39
N TYR A 181 13.66 -4.97 8.28
CA TYR A 181 13.47 -3.93 7.28
C TYR A 181 12.05 -4.04 6.72
N ALA A 182 11.60 -5.25 6.37
CA ALA A 182 10.29 -5.46 5.78
C ALA A 182 9.15 -4.93 6.66
N ILE A 183 9.14 -5.30 7.96
CA ILE A 183 8.08 -4.83 8.86
C ILE A 183 8.17 -3.34 9.17
N GLN A 184 9.38 -2.78 9.25
CA GLN A 184 9.57 -1.36 9.55
C GLN A 184 8.90 -0.49 8.48
N TYR A 185 9.15 -0.76 7.21
CA TYR A 185 8.63 0.05 6.09
C TYR A 185 7.17 -0.23 5.76
N LEU A 186 6.68 -1.45 6.01
CA LEU A 186 5.23 -1.72 5.96
C LEU A 186 4.45 -0.86 6.95
N ASN A 187 5.03 -0.41 8.07
CA ASN A 187 4.32 0.51 8.96
C ASN A 187 4.08 1.88 8.33
N GLU A 188 4.97 2.35 7.46
CA GLU A 188 4.80 3.62 6.75
C GLU A 188 3.85 3.44 5.56
N GLY A 189 3.96 2.34 4.81
CA GLY A 189 3.01 1.98 3.74
C GLY A 189 1.56 1.90 4.21
N ARG A 190 1.31 1.42 5.42
CA ARG A 190 -0.03 1.46 6.05
C ARG A 190 -0.64 2.85 6.14
N ILE A 191 0.17 3.90 6.30
CA ILE A 191 -0.32 5.29 6.33
C ILE A 191 -0.71 5.73 4.91
N GLY A 192 0.06 5.31 3.90
CA GLY A 192 -0.26 5.50 2.47
C GLY A 192 -1.58 4.83 2.08
N ILE A 193 -1.79 3.58 2.50
CA ILE A 193 -3.08 2.89 2.35
C ILE A 193 -4.19 3.68 3.05
N GLY A 194 -3.94 4.19 4.27
CA GLY A 194 -4.90 5.03 4.97
C GLY A 194 -5.30 6.26 4.15
N ALA A 195 -4.33 6.92 3.51
CA ALA A 195 -4.54 8.05 2.61
C ALA A 195 -5.38 7.67 1.38
N GLN A 196 -5.08 6.51 0.78
CA GLN A 196 -5.85 5.99 -0.34
C GLN A 196 -7.32 5.75 0.05
N MET A 197 -7.55 5.20 1.25
CA MET A 197 -8.90 4.89 1.74
C MET A 197 -9.72 6.15 2.04
N ILE A 198 -9.13 7.15 2.70
CA ILE A 198 -9.82 8.43 2.94
C ILE A 198 -10.08 9.19 1.63
N GLY A 199 -9.16 9.12 0.66
CA GLY A 199 -9.32 9.78 -0.63
C GLY A 199 -10.46 9.18 -1.43
N LEU A 200 -10.49 7.86 -1.63
CA LEU A 200 -11.57 7.22 -2.39
C LEU A 200 -12.93 7.37 -1.71
N ALA A 201 -12.97 7.38 -0.37
CA ALA A 201 -14.19 7.61 0.40
C ALA A 201 -14.70 9.05 0.19
N GLN A 202 -13.79 10.03 0.18
CA GLN A 202 -14.13 11.42 -0.14
C GLN A 202 -14.65 11.54 -1.58
N GLY A 203 -13.98 10.92 -2.55
CA GLY A 203 -14.43 10.92 -3.95
C GLY A 203 -15.83 10.34 -4.15
N ALA A 204 -16.18 9.28 -3.39
CA ALA A 204 -17.53 8.72 -3.40
C ALA A 204 -18.58 9.70 -2.84
N LEU A 205 -18.29 10.36 -1.71
CA LEU A 205 -19.18 11.38 -1.15
C LEU A 205 -19.33 12.60 -2.08
N ASP A 206 -18.25 13.06 -2.67
CA ASP A 206 -18.22 14.20 -3.58
C ASP A 206 -19.00 13.93 -4.87
N ALA A 207 -19.10 12.65 -5.30
CA ALA A 207 -19.98 12.23 -6.40
C ALA A 207 -21.45 12.06 -5.97
N THR A 208 -21.69 11.70 -4.70
CA THR A 208 -23.04 11.38 -4.18
C THR A 208 -23.81 12.64 -3.78
N ILE A 209 -23.18 13.54 -3.03
CA ILE A 209 -23.87 14.69 -2.41
C ILE A 209 -24.48 15.64 -3.46
N PRO A 210 -23.77 16.05 -4.54
CA PRO A 210 -24.36 16.86 -5.59
C PRO A 210 -25.59 16.21 -6.24
N TYR A 211 -25.51 14.90 -6.54
CA TYR A 211 -26.65 14.15 -7.08
C TYR A 211 -27.87 14.23 -6.16
N MET A 212 -27.69 14.20 -4.84
CA MET A 212 -28.79 14.28 -3.88
C MET A 212 -29.46 15.66 -3.82
N PHE A 213 -28.74 16.73 -4.19
CA PHE A 213 -29.32 18.08 -4.35
C PHE A 213 -30.07 18.25 -5.68
N GLU A 214 -29.72 17.48 -6.70
CA GLU A 214 -30.37 17.53 -8.01
C GLU A 214 -31.57 16.59 -8.11
N ARG A 215 -31.41 15.36 -7.63
CA ARG A 215 -32.42 14.30 -7.74
C ARG A 215 -33.61 14.60 -6.83
N LYS A 216 -34.81 14.48 -7.38
CA LYS A 216 -36.07 14.65 -6.65
C LYS A 216 -36.88 13.36 -6.54
N GLN A 217 -37.47 13.12 -5.37
CA GLN A 217 -38.51 12.14 -5.12
C GLN A 217 -39.54 12.76 -4.17
N PHE A 218 -40.81 12.37 -4.29
CA PHE A 218 -41.91 12.99 -3.52
C PHE A 218 -41.90 14.53 -3.62
N ASN A 219 -41.60 15.06 -4.82
CA ASN A 219 -41.51 16.49 -5.15
C ASN A 219 -40.46 17.32 -4.37
N GLN A 220 -39.51 16.67 -3.69
CA GLN A 220 -38.43 17.33 -2.96
C GLN A 220 -37.07 16.68 -3.28
N GLN A 221 -35.98 17.40 -3.03
CA GLN A 221 -34.62 16.89 -3.22
C GLN A 221 -34.37 15.68 -2.33
N LEU A 222 -33.55 14.71 -2.75
CA LEU A 222 -33.18 13.60 -1.86
C LEU A 222 -32.53 14.09 -0.56
N TYR A 223 -31.74 15.17 -0.64
CA TYR A 223 -31.09 15.74 0.54
C TYR A 223 -32.07 16.41 1.53
N SER A 224 -33.34 16.68 1.18
CA SER A 224 -34.29 17.30 2.13
C SER A 224 -34.91 16.31 3.12
N PHE A 225 -34.77 14.99 2.89
CA PHE A 225 -35.25 13.99 3.83
C PHE A 225 -34.32 13.91 5.05
N GLN A 226 -34.84 14.15 6.26
CA GLN A 226 -34.03 14.16 7.49
C GLN A 226 -33.24 12.86 7.71
N ALA A 227 -33.84 11.70 7.43
CA ALA A 227 -33.16 10.41 7.57
C ALA A 227 -31.90 10.32 6.68
N VAL A 228 -31.98 10.89 5.48
CA VAL A 228 -30.89 10.96 4.50
C VAL A 228 -29.80 11.94 4.99
N GLN A 229 -30.19 13.11 5.51
CA GLN A 229 -29.25 14.07 6.10
C GLN A 229 -28.45 13.43 7.25
N HIS A 230 -29.12 12.70 8.15
CA HIS A 230 -28.45 12.01 9.25
C HIS A 230 -27.48 10.92 8.80
N GLN A 231 -27.73 10.27 7.66
CA GLN A 231 -26.78 9.31 7.07
C GLN A 231 -25.54 10.04 6.57
N VAL A 232 -25.73 11.08 5.75
CA VAL A 232 -24.62 11.89 5.22
C VAL A 232 -23.78 12.51 6.34
N SER A 233 -24.41 13.10 7.36
CA SER A 233 -23.68 13.69 8.49
C SER A 233 -22.80 12.68 9.20
N ARG A 234 -23.28 11.45 9.43
CA ARG A 234 -22.48 10.37 10.04
C ARG A 234 -21.31 9.96 9.17
N LEU A 235 -21.54 9.76 7.87
CA LEU A 235 -20.48 9.39 6.92
C LEU A 235 -19.37 10.44 6.85
N VAL A 236 -19.73 11.72 6.77
CA VAL A 236 -18.76 12.82 6.75
C VAL A 236 -17.97 12.90 8.05
N THR A 237 -18.62 12.75 9.22
CA THR A 237 -17.93 12.73 10.51
C THR A 237 -16.95 11.56 10.66
N GLU A 238 -17.34 10.37 10.23
CA GLU A 238 -16.48 9.18 10.25
C GLU A 238 -15.27 9.34 9.33
N LEU A 239 -15.47 9.89 8.12
CA LEU A 239 -14.38 10.18 7.20
C LEU A 239 -13.41 11.22 7.77
N GLU A 240 -13.91 12.30 8.38
CA GLU A 240 -13.06 13.31 9.01
C GLU A 240 -12.25 12.71 10.18
N SER A 241 -12.87 11.84 10.98
CA SER A 241 -12.18 11.12 12.06
C SER A 241 -11.05 10.24 11.51
N ALA A 242 -11.28 9.55 10.39
CA ALA A 242 -10.26 8.74 9.73
C ALA A 242 -9.11 9.58 9.17
N ARG A 243 -9.43 10.73 8.55
CA ARG A 243 -8.43 11.67 8.03
C ARG A 243 -7.49 12.17 9.12
N LEU A 244 -8.03 12.52 10.29
CA LEU A 244 -7.22 12.96 11.43
C LEU A 244 -6.25 11.87 11.92
N LEU A 245 -6.66 10.60 11.94
CA LEU A 245 -5.77 9.48 12.29
C LEU A 245 -4.63 9.32 11.29
N VAL A 246 -4.94 9.35 9.99
CA VAL A 246 -3.95 9.24 8.90
C VAL A 246 -2.94 10.38 8.97
N TYR A 247 -3.43 11.62 9.07
CA TYR A 247 -2.57 12.80 9.12
C TYR A 247 -1.74 12.87 10.41
N ASN A 248 -2.28 12.42 11.54
CA ASN A 248 -1.51 12.34 12.78
C ASN A 248 -0.37 11.33 12.64
N ALA A 249 -0.61 10.15 12.07
CA ALA A 249 0.43 9.17 11.81
C ALA A 249 1.52 9.74 10.86
N ALA A 250 1.12 10.44 9.80
CA ALA A 250 2.05 11.10 8.88
C ALA A 250 2.90 12.19 9.58
N ARG A 251 2.29 13.03 10.44
CA ARG A 251 3.01 14.03 11.25
C ARG A 251 4.04 13.39 12.17
N LEU A 252 3.71 12.24 12.77
CA LEU A 252 4.63 11.51 13.65
C LEU A 252 5.83 10.95 12.88
N VAL A 253 5.64 10.50 11.63
CA VAL A 253 6.75 10.09 10.74
C VAL A 253 7.71 11.26 10.52
N ASP A 254 7.20 12.42 10.10
CA ASP A 254 8.02 13.62 9.85
C ASP A 254 8.73 14.11 11.13
N ALA A 255 8.08 13.98 12.29
CA ALA A 255 8.63 14.28 13.60
C ALA A 255 9.58 13.20 14.17
N LYS A 256 9.85 12.12 13.41
CA LYS A 256 10.69 10.97 13.81
C LYS A 256 10.25 10.34 15.13
N LYS A 257 8.94 10.24 15.35
CA LYS A 257 8.34 9.59 16.52
C LYS A 257 7.98 8.13 16.21
N PRO A 258 7.78 7.28 17.23
CA PRO A 258 7.19 5.96 17.03
C PRO A 258 5.81 6.08 16.37
N ILE A 259 5.54 5.21 15.38
CA ILE A 259 4.32 5.27 14.54
C ILE A 259 3.58 3.95 14.46
N ILE A 260 4.09 2.87 15.05
CA ILE A 260 3.58 1.50 14.79
C ILE A 260 2.09 1.40 15.18
N LYS A 261 1.70 1.94 16.33
CA LYS A 261 0.33 1.91 16.83
C LYS A 261 -0.58 2.82 16.00
N GLU A 262 -0.14 4.05 15.76
CA GLU A 262 -0.89 5.10 15.09
C GLU A 262 -1.11 4.78 13.61
N ALA A 263 -0.11 4.23 12.92
CA ALA A 263 -0.24 3.75 11.54
C ALA A 263 -1.22 2.58 11.43
N ALA A 264 -1.19 1.63 12.39
CA ALA A 264 -2.13 0.52 12.43
C ALA A 264 -3.57 1.01 12.68
N MET A 265 -3.76 1.96 13.62
CA MET A 265 -5.07 2.59 13.88
C MET A 265 -5.59 3.32 12.64
N ALA A 266 -4.75 4.14 12.02
CA ALA A 266 -5.10 4.89 10.82
C ALA A 266 -5.55 3.97 9.68
N LYS A 267 -4.75 2.95 9.35
CA LYS A 267 -5.05 2.02 8.25
C LYS A 267 -6.32 1.22 8.50
N TYR A 268 -6.45 0.63 9.69
CA TYR A 268 -7.65 -0.12 10.06
C TYR A 268 -8.90 0.75 9.94
N TYR A 269 -8.93 1.87 10.65
CA TYR A 269 -10.14 2.67 10.78
C TYR A 269 -10.54 3.30 9.43
N SER A 270 -9.58 3.87 8.70
CA SER A 270 -9.86 4.42 7.37
C SER A 270 -10.38 3.38 6.38
N SER A 271 -9.86 2.14 6.41
CA SER A 271 -10.33 1.08 5.51
C SER A 271 -11.76 0.60 5.79
N GLU A 272 -12.16 0.51 7.06
CA GLU A 272 -13.54 0.18 7.45
C GLU A 272 -14.49 1.33 7.10
N VAL A 273 -14.09 2.57 7.39
CA VAL A 273 -14.85 3.77 7.03
C VAL A 273 -15.03 3.85 5.51
N ALA A 274 -13.99 3.61 4.71
CA ALA A 274 -14.08 3.64 3.26
C ALA A 274 -15.08 2.60 2.72
N GLY A 275 -15.04 1.36 3.23
CA GLY A 275 -16.00 0.33 2.86
C GLY A 275 -17.45 0.73 3.18
N LYS A 276 -17.68 1.32 4.36
CA LYS A 276 -19.00 1.79 4.78
C LYS A 276 -19.49 2.97 3.97
N VAL A 277 -18.66 4.00 3.80
CA VAL A 277 -18.97 5.22 3.04
C VAL A 277 -19.36 4.85 1.62
N THR A 278 -18.52 4.08 0.93
CA THR A 278 -18.76 3.71 -0.47
C THR A 278 -20.01 2.85 -0.65
N SER A 279 -20.28 1.93 0.27
CA SER A 279 -21.53 1.15 0.27
C SER A 279 -22.75 2.04 0.42
N GLN A 280 -22.76 2.94 1.41
CA GLN A 280 -23.90 3.82 1.65
C GLN A 280 -24.08 4.86 0.55
N CYS A 281 -22.99 5.28 -0.12
CA CYS A 281 -23.08 6.13 -1.30
C CYS A 281 -23.88 5.46 -2.43
N ILE A 282 -23.69 4.16 -2.67
CA ILE A 282 -24.52 3.40 -3.62
C ILE A 282 -25.99 3.40 -3.18
N ASP A 283 -26.26 3.13 -1.90
CA ASP A 283 -27.64 3.14 -1.36
C ASP A 283 -28.32 4.51 -1.55
N LEU A 284 -27.59 5.61 -1.29
CA LEU A 284 -28.06 6.98 -1.44
C LEU A 284 -28.31 7.37 -2.91
N MET A 285 -27.53 6.82 -3.84
CA MET A 285 -27.75 6.97 -5.28
C MET A 285 -28.95 6.13 -5.77
N GLY A 286 -29.28 5.05 -5.07
CA GLY A 286 -30.31 4.08 -5.46
C GLY A 286 -29.90 3.29 -6.70
N GLY A 287 -30.87 2.95 -7.56
CA GLY A 287 -30.64 2.07 -8.72
C GLY A 287 -29.51 2.51 -9.65
N VAL A 288 -29.30 3.82 -9.84
CA VAL A 288 -28.21 4.33 -10.70
C VAL A 288 -26.82 4.09 -10.09
N GLY A 289 -26.70 4.06 -8.76
CA GLY A 289 -25.43 3.78 -8.07
C GLY A 289 -24.95 2.35 -8.26
N PHE A 290 -25.84 1.43 -8.63
CA PHE A 290 -25.54 0.03 -8.92
C PHE A 290 -25.16 -0.22 -10.39
N THR A 291 -25.21 0.81 -11.23
CA THR A 291 -24.83 0.73 -12.65
C THR A 291 -23.38 1.21 -12.83
N THR A 292 -22.73 0.71 -13.88
CA THR A 292 -21.37 1.11 -14.25
C THR A 292 -21.31 2.46 -14.98
N ASP A 293 -22.45 3.10 -15.22
CA ASP A 293 -22.53 4.46 -15.80
C ASP A 293 -22.15 5.53 -14.77
N TYR A 294 -22.18 5.18 -13.47
CA TYR A 294 -21.78 6.05 -12.36
C TYR A 294 -20.57 5.47 -11.61
N PRO A 295 -19.72 6.31 -11.00
CA PRO A 295 -18.45 5.87 -10.41
C PRO A 295 -18.60 5.13 -9.07
N HIS A 296 -19.78 5.16 -8.45
CA HIS A 296 -20.02 4.67 -7.08
C HIS A 296 -19.69 3.18 -6.91
N GLU A 297 -20.08 2.35 -7.87
CA GLU A 297 -19.79 0.91 -7.86
C GLU A 297 -18.27 0.65 -7.90
N LYS A 298 -17.52 1.46 -8.67
CA LYS A 298 -16.05 1.39 -8.72
C LYS A 298 -15.44 1.72 -7.37
N TYR A 299 -15.86 2.81 -6.72
CA TYR A 299 -15.36 3.15 -5.39
C TYR A 299 -15.60 2.03 -4.37
N TYR A 300 -16.78 1.41 -4.38
CA TYR A 300 -17.09 0.29 -3.49
C TYR A 300 -16.20 -0.94 -3.73
N ARG A 301 -16.05 -1.34 -5.01
CA ARG A 301 -15.14 -2.44 -5.38
C ARG A 301 -13.70 -2.15 -4.97
N ASP A 302 -13.25 -0.92 -5.18
CA ASP A 302 -11.88 -0.48 -4.88
C ASP A 302 -11.64 -0.39 -3.36
N ALA A 303 -12.62 0.05 -2.57
CA ALA A 303 -12.50 0.16 -1.11
C ALA A 303 -12.26 -1.19 -0.42
N LYS A 304 -12.80 -2.28 -0.96
CA LYS A 304 -12.77 -3.60 -0.31
C LYS A 304 -11.34 -4.09 -0.03
N ILE A 305 -10.39 -3.82 -0.93
CA ILE A 305 -8.99 -4.24 -0.76
C ILE A 305 -8.31 -3.57 0.45
N GLY A 306 -8.80 -2.39 0.86
CA GLY A 306 -8.39 -1.63 2.04
C GLY A 306 -8.23 -2.48 3.30
N THR A 307 -9.17 -3.40 3.51
CA THR A 307 -9.22 -4.28 4.70
C THR A 307 -8.31 -5.51 4.62
N ILE A 308 -7.60 -5.71 3.49
CA ILE A 308 -6.91 -6.96 3.13
C ILE A 308 -5.38 -6.77 3.00
N TYR A 309 -4.93 -6.00 2.00
CA TYR A 309 -3.49 -5.80 1.72
C TYR A 309 -2.78 -4.97 2.81
N GLU A 310 -1.44 -4.97 2.78
CA GLU A 310 -0.58 -4.27 3.76
C GLU A 310 -0.87 -4.62 5.24
N GLY A 311 -1.43 -5.83 5.44
CA GLY A 311 -1.89 -6.35 6.71
C GLY A 311 -3.40 -6.19 6.86
N THR A 312 -4.11 -7.29 7.05
CA THR A 312 -5.57 -7.31 7.20
C THR A 312 -6.04 -6.51 8.42
N THR A 313 -7.33 -6.19 8.51
CA THR A 313 -7.94 -5.59 9.70
C THR A 313 -7.53 -6.33 10.98
N ASN A 314 -7.58 -7.67 11.00
CA ASN A 314 -7.17 -8.47 12.15
C ASN A 314 -5.68 -8.31 12.49
N MET A 315 -4.82 -8.19 11.47
CA MET A 315 -3.40 -7.92 11.71
C MET A 315 -3.17 -6.53 12.31
N MET A 316 -3.93 -5.52 11.90
CA MET A 316 -3.85 -4.19 12.49
C MET A 316 -4.31 -4.21 13.95
N LEU A 317 -5.43 -4.86 14.25
CA LEU A 317 -5.94 -5.01 15.61
C LEU A 317 -4.94 -5.76 16.51
N HIS A 318 -4.31 -6.82 16.00
CA HIS A 318 -3.23 -7.53 16.70
C HIS A 318 -2.03 -6.63 16.97
N THR A 319 -1.60 -5.84 15.99
CA THR A 319 -0.51 -4.86 16.17
C THR A 319 -0.87 -3.83 17.24
N ILE A 320 -2.09 -3.26 17.20
CA ILE A 320 -2.56 -2.30 18.20
C ILE A 320 -2.56 -2.92 19.59
N SER A 321 -3.12 -4.13 19.74
CA SER A 321 -3.15 -4.86 21.01
C SER A 321 -1.75 -5.09 21.58
N LYS A 322 -0.79 -5.52 20.76
CA LYS A 322 0.61 -5.69 21.19
C LYS A 322 1.28 -4.39 21.63
N MET A 323 0.97 -3.28 20.98
CA MET A 323 1.52 -1.98 21.36
C MET A 323 0.93 -1.49 22.69
N ILE A 324 -0.38 -1.67 22.89
CA ILE A 324 -1.04 -1.38 24.17
C ILE A 324 -0.41 -2.24 25.28
N GLN A 325 -0.26 -3.55 25.06
CA GLN A 325 0.37 -4.43 26.06
C GLN A 325 1.74 -3.89 26.52
N LYS A 326 2.60 -3.50 25.58
CA LYS A 326 3.92 -2.92 25.90
C LYS A 326 3.88 -1.59 26.65
N GLU A 327 2.81 -0.80 26.50
CA GLU A 327 2.66 0.49 27.20
C GLU A 327 2.33 0.32 28.69
N TYR A 328 1.78 -0.84 29.07
CA TYR A 328 1.33 -1.14 30.43
C TYR A 328 2.07 -2.32 31.08
N GLU A 329 2.95 -3.02 30.35
CA GLU A 329 3.91 -3.96 30.94
C GLU A 329 5.02 -3.16 31.64
N HIS A 330 4.99 -3.18 32.98
CA HIS A 330 6.06 -2.69 33.85
C HIS A 330 7.21 -3.70 33.95
#